data_AF-A0A951X677-F1
#
_entry.id   AF-A0A951X677-F1
#
_cell.length_a   1.000
_cell.length_b   1.000
_cell.length_c   1.000
_cell.angle_alpha   90.00
_cell.angle_beta   90.00
_cell.angle_gamma   90.00
#
_symmetry.space_group_name_H-M   'P 1'
#
loop_
_entity.id
_entity.type
_entity.pdbx_description
1 polymer ?
#
loop_
_entity_poly.entity_id
_entity_poly.type
_entity_poly.pdbx_seq_one_letter_code
_entity_poly.pdbx_strand_id
1 'polypeptide(L)'
;MTRQYYGGQAVIEGVMMRGRKSMAVAVRNPQGEIVLHEEPLTAKIYTSRWGQWPLVRGLAMLWDALGLGMRALMWSGEVAAQDESGERVEFGGPVGWATIAASLAFAIAIF
;
A
#
# COMPACT_ATOMS: atom_id res chain seq x y z
N MET A 1 16.06 25.75 14.32
CA MET A 1 15.71 24.81 13.22
C MET A 1 14.58 23.90 13.69
N THR A 2 13.43 23.88 13.03
CA THR A 2 12.33 22.97 13.37
C THR A 2 12.75 21.54 13.05
N ARG A 3 12.75 20.64 14.04
CA ARG A 3 13.14 19.23 13.85
C ARG A 3 12.20 18.59 12.84
N GLN A 4 12.74 18.12 11.72
CA GLN A 4 11.96 17.42 10.70
C GLN A 4 11.96 15.93 11.05
N TYR A 5 10.77 15.35 11.21
CA TYR A 5 10.61 13.92 11.43
C TYR A 5 10.38 13.22 10.09
N TYR A 6 11.14 12.16 9.87
CA TYR A 6 10.99 11.24 8.75
C TYR A 6 10.68 9.86 9.30
N GLY A 7 9.84 9.13 8.60
CA GLY A 7 9.51 7.74 8.92
C GLY A 7 9.45 6.92 7.66
N GLY A 8 9.32 5.61 7.79
CA GLY A 8 9.28 4.73 6.64
C GLY A 8 8.70 3.37 6.96
N GLN A 9 8.53 2.59 5.90
CA GLN A 9 8.08 1.20 5.93
C GLN A 9 8.94 0.38 4.97
N ALA A 10 9.18 -0.88 5.30
CA ALA A 10 9.68 -1.83 4.32
C ALA A 10 8.57 -2.17 3.30
N VAL A 11 8.96 -2.29 2.04
CA VAL A 11 8.07 -2.73 0.94
C VAL A 11 8.74 -3.88 0.19
N ILE A 12 8.04 -4.49 -0.77
CA ILE A 12 8.57 -5.66 -1.50
C ILE A 12 9.79 -5.20 -2.30
N GLU A 13 10.93 -5.88 -2.09
CA GLU A 13 12.21 -5.55 -2.74
C GLU A 13 12.66 -4.09 -2.59
N GLY A 14 12.23 -3.41 -1.52
CA GLY A 14 12.45 -1.96 -1.41
C GLY A 14 12.12 -1.33 -0.07
N VAL A 15 12.20 0.01 -0.05
CA VAL A 15 11.87 0.85 1.11
C VAL A 15 11.00 2.04 0.72
N MET A 16 10.06 2.39 1.60
CA MET A 16 9.27 3.62 1.52
C MET A 16 9.72 4.58 2.62
N MET A 17 9.96 5.84 2.26
CA MET A 17 10.24 6.94 3.18
C MET A 17 9.21 8.05 3.02
N ARG A 18 8.69 8.52 4.15
CA ARG A 18 7.72 9.60 4.26
C ARG A 18 8.33 10.81 4.97
N GLY A 19 8.32 11.95 4.31
CA GLY A 19 8.59 13.26 4.88
C GLY A 19 7.30 14.04 5.18
N ARG A 20 7.44 15.33 5.48
CA ARG A 20 6.29 16.22 5.77
C ARG A 20 5.49 16.64 4.54
N LYS A 21 6.12 16.66 3.37
CA LYS A 21 5.56 17.19 2.12
C LYS A 21 5.58 16.19 0.97
N SER A 22 6.36 15.12 1.09
CA SER A 22 6.54 14.13 0.05
C SER A 22 6.78 12.75 0.65
N MET A 23 6.50 11.75 -0.16
CA MET A 23 6.79 10.33 0.05
C MET A 23 7.62 9.85 -1.14
N ALA A 24 8.56 8.96 -0.88
CA ALA A 24 9.35 8.28 -1.90
C ALA A 24 9.37 6.77 -1.62
N VAL A 25 9.27 5.96 -2.67
CA VAL A 25 9.39 4.50 -2.64
C VAL A 25 10.49 4.10 -3.61
N ALA A 26 11.49 3.36 -3.13
CA ALA A 26 12.57 2.85 -3.95
C ALA A 26 12.56 1.32 -3.91
N VAL A 27 12.42 0.68 -5.07
CA VAL A 27 12.26 -0.78 -5.22
C VAL A 27 13.24 -1.29 -6.27
N ARG A 28 13.81 -2.47 -6.05
CA ARG A 28 14.62 -3.18 -7.03
C ARG A 28 13.70 -3.94 -8.00
N ASN A 29 13.83 -3.71 -9.30
CA ASN A 29 13.14 -4.51 -10.32
C ASN A 29 13.83 -5.88 -10.52
N PRO A 30 13.20 -6.84 -11.22
CA PRO A 30 13.81 -8.14 -11.53
C PRO A 30 15.15 -8.03 -12.28
N GLN A 31 15.35 -6.96 -13.05
CA GLN A 31 16.58 -6.67 -13.80
C GLN A 31 17.71 -6.11 -12.89
N GLY A 32 17.44 -5.90 -11.60
CA GLY A 32 18.39 -5.45 -10.60
C GLY A 32 18.55 -3.92 -10.50
N GLU A 33 17.83 -3.16 -11.31
CA GLU A 33 17.80 -1.68 -11.29
C GLU A 33 16.88 -1.15 -10.19
N ILE A 34 17.15 0.07 -9.72
CA ILE A 34 16.31 0.73 -8.70
C ILE A 34 15.30 1.64 -9.40
N VAL A 35 14.02 1.33 -9.22
CA VAL A 35 12.89 2.15 -9.67
C VAL A 35 12.43 3.02 -8.50
N LEU A 36 12.27 4.31 -8.77
CA LEU A 36 11.87 5.32 -7.79
C LEU A 36 10.48 5.85 -8.11
N HIS A 37 9.64 5.93 -7.09
CA HIS A 37 8.31 6.55 -7.16
C HIS A 37 8.18 7.63 -6.10
N GLU A 38 7.89 8.86 -6.51
CA GLU A 38 7.74 10.01 -5.62
C GLU A 38 6.35 10.63 -5.73
N GLU A 39 5.74 10.92 -4.58
CA GLU A 39 4.43 11.55 -4.51
C GLU A 39 4.40 12.72 -3.52
N PRO A 40 3.80 13.87 -3.88
CA PRO A 40 3.57 14.96 -2.94
C PRO A 40 2.43 14.63 -1.98
N LEU A 41 2.64 14.87 -0.69
CA LEU A 41 1.64 14.69 0.36
C LEU A 41 0.79 15.95 0.49
N THR A 42 -0.50 15.83 0.20
CA THR A 42 -1.43 16.96 0.32
C THR A 42 -1.76 17.24 1.78
N ALA A 43 -1.31 18.39 2.29
CA ALA A 43 -1.50 18.79 3.69
C ALA A 43 -2.96 19.13 4.08
N LYS A 44 -3.88 19.21 3.11
CA LYS A 44 -5.26 19.70 3.33
C LYS A 44 -6.06 18.84 4.32
N ILE A 45 -5.78 17.54 4.42
CA ILE A 45 -6.45 16.64 5.37
C ILE A 45 -6.15 17.06 6.82
N TYR A 46 -4.95 17.61 7.07
CA TYR A 46 -4.47 17.97 8.42
C TYR A 46 -4.83 19.39 8.86
N THR A 47 -5.36 20.22 7.97
CA THR A 47 -5.64 21.64 8.25
C THR A 47 -7.12 21.94 8.53
N SER A 48 -8.00 20.93 8.55
CA SER A 48 -9.42 21.13 8.81
C SER A 48 -9.70 21.40 10.31
N ARG A 49 -10.69 22.25 10.61
CA ARG A 49 -11.09 22.59 12.00
C ARG A 49 -11.51 21.35 12.81
N TRP A 50 -11.99 20.31 12.13
CA TRP A 50 -12.45 19.05 12.73
C TRP A 50 -11.30 18.06 12.95
N GLY A 51 -10.23 18.15 12.15
CA GLY A 51 -9.02 17.35 12.27
C GLY A 51 -8.12 17.71 13.46
N GLN A 52 -8.50 18.71 14.28
CA GLN A 52 -7.78 19.07 15.50
C GLN A 52 -8.22 18.27 16.73
N TRP A 53 -9.36 17.59 16.67
CA TRP A 53 -9.80 16.72 17.76
C TRP A 53 -8.89 15.48 17.88
N PRO A 54 -8.40 15.11 19.07
CA PRO A 54 -7.35 14.10 19.22
C PRO A 54 -7.70 12.73 18.64
N LEU A 55 -8.96 12.31 18.75
CA LEU A 55 -9.47 11.05 18.22
C LEU A 55 -9.60 11.07 16.69
N VAL A 56 -10.24 12.12 16.14
CA VAL A 56 -10.42 12.31 14.69
C VAL A 56 -9.06 12.47 14.00
N ARG A 57 -8.15 13.22 14.63
CA ARG A 57 -6.76 13.39 14.17
C ARG A 57 -6.03 12.06 14.12
N GLY A 58 -6.12 11.25 15.17
CA GLY A 58 -5.49 9.93 15.24
C GLY A 58 -5.99 9.00 14.14
N LEU A 59 -7.32 8.93 13.96
CA LEU A 59 -7.94 8.10 12.93
C LEU A 59 -7.58 8.56 11.52
N ALA A 60 -7.61 9.87 11.25
CA ALA A 60 -7.23 10.42 9.95
C ALA A 60 -5.75 10.15 9.62
N MET A 61 -4.85 10.28 10.61
CA MET A 61 -3.42 9.94 10.45
C MET A 61 -3.22 8.45 10.17
N LEU A 62 -3.94 7.58 10.89
CA LEU A 62 -3.88 6.14 10.70
C LEU A 62 -4.39 5.76 9.30
N TRP A 63 -5.54 6.28 8.89
CA TRP A 63 -6.12 6.03 7.58
C TRP A 63 -5.19 6.45 6.45
N ASP A 64 -4.60 7.64 6.56
CA ASP A 64 -3.63 8.13 5.59
C ASP A 64 -2.37 7.25 5.55
N ALA A 65 -1.81 6.88 6.71
CA ALA A 65 -0.64 6.01 6.77
C ALA A 65 -0.91 4.63 6.17
N LEU A 66 -2.06 4.03 6.47
CA LEU A 66 -2.50 2.76 5.90
C LEU A 66 -2.69 2.87 4.38
N GLY A 67 -3.40 3.90 3.92
CA GLY A 67 -3.64 4.11 2.49
C GLY A 67 -2.33 4.28 1.70
N LEU A 68 -1.40 5.09 2.21
CA LEU A 68 -0.08 5.27 1.59
C LEU A 68 0.74 3.99 1.62
N GLY A 69 0.79 3.29 2.76
CA GLY A 69 1.53 2.04 2.91
C GLY A 69 1.02 0.94 1.99
N MET A 70 -0.31 0.79 1.88
CA MET A 70 -0.94 -0.16 0.97
C MET A 70 -0.63 0.16 -0.50
N ARG A 71 -0.70 1.44 -0.90
CA ARG A 71 -0.35 1.86 -2.27
C ARG A 71 1.12 1.58 -2.59
N ALA A 72 2.03 1.87 -1.65
CA ALA A 72 3.44 1.58 -1.81
C ALA A 72 3.74 0.08 -1.91
N LEU A 73 3.05 -0.74 -1.10
CA LEU A 73 3.16 -2.21 -1.17
C LEU A 73 2.68 -2.74 -2.52
N MET A 74 1.49 -2.33 -2.98
CA MET A 74 0.95 -2.76 -4.27
C MET A 74 1.88 -2.36 -5.42
N TRP A 75 2.33 -1.10 -5.44
CA TRP A 75 3.25 -0.63 -6.47
C TRP A 75 4.60 -1.39 -6.43
N SER A 76 5.14 -1.64 -5.24
CA SER A 76 6.39 -2.43 -5.11
C SER A 76 6.22 -3.87 -5.60
N GLY A 77 5.06 -4.47 -5.35
CA GLY A 77 4.73 -5.81 -5.86
C GLY A 77 4.59 -5.81 -7.38
N GLU A 78 3.94 -4.81 -7.97
CA GLU A 78 3.84 -4.65 -9.42
C GLU A 78 5.22 -4.52 -10.07
N VAL A 79 6.13 -3.73 -9.48
CA VAL A 79 7.51 -3.56 -9.97
C VAL A 79 8.29 -4.87 -9.85
N ALA A 80 8.17 -5.58 -8.73
CA ALA A 80 8.83 -6.88 -8.53
C ALA A 80 8.28 -7.98 -9.46
N ALA A 81 7.01 -7.90 -9.84
CA ALA A 81 6.33 -8.89 -10.68
C ALA A 81 6.34 -8.54 -12.19
N GLN A 82 7.07 -7.52 -12.64
CA GLN A 82 7.05 -7.09 -14.05
C GLN A 82 7.42 -8.23 -15.02
N ASP A 83 8.28 -9.18 -14.62
CA ASP A 83 8.64 -10.36 -15.41
C ASP A 83 7.65 -11.54 -15.29
N GLU A 84 6.77 -11.55 -14.28
CA GLU A 84 5.78 -12.62 -14.04
C GLU A 84 4.40 -12.32 -14.66
N SER A 85 4.25 -11.15 -15.30
CA SER A 85 2.99 -10.64 -15.88
C SER A 85 2.40 -11.46 -17.05
N GLY A 86 2.98 -12.62 -17.36
CA GLY A 86 2.47 -13.60 -18.33
C GLY A 86 1.39 -14.55 -17.79
N GLU A 87 1.20 -14.67 -16.48
CA GLU A 87 0.24 -15.62 -15.90
C GLU A 87 -0.92 -14.91 -15.20
N ARG A 88 -1.77 -14.25 -16.01
CA ARG A 88 -3.15 -13.96 -15.58
C ARG A 88 -3.85 -15.30 -15.43
N VAL A 89 -3.92 -15.83 -14.22
CA VAL A 89 -4.84 -16.92 -13.89
C VAL A 89 -6.25 -16.39 -14.15
N GLU A 90 -6.83 -16.78 -15.28
CA GLU A 90 -8.23 -16.49 -15.60
C GLU A 90 -9.12 -17.26 -14.61
N PHE A 91 -9.37 -16.67 -13.45
CA PHE A 91 -10.38 -17.09 -12.48
C PHE A 91 -11.82 -16.82 -12.99
N GLY A 92 -12.07 -16.97 -14.29
CA GLY A 92 -13.35 -16.68 -14.94
C GLY A 92 -14.22 -17.90 -15.23
N GLY A 93 -13.65 -19.12 -15.15
CA GLY A 93 -14.36 -20.35 -15.49
C GLY A 93 -15.24 -20.90 -14.35
N PRO A 94 -16.07 -21.92 -14.64
CA PRO A 94 -16.85 -22.64 -13.62
C PRO A 94 -16.01 -23.17 -12.45
N VAL A 95 -14.74 -23.50 -12.72
CA VAL A 95 -13.77 -23.94 -11.71
C VAL A 95 -13.44 -22.82 -10.71
N GLY A 96 -13.31 -21.58 -11.17
CA GLY A 96 -13.04 -20.42 -10.29
C GLY A 96 -14.18 -20.21 -9.29
N TRP A 97 -15.42 -20.22 -9.78
CA TRP A 97 -16.63 -20.09 -8.94
C TRP A 97 -16.80 -21.26 -7.97
N ALA A 98 -16.51 -22.50 -8.39
CA ALA A 98 -16.55 -23.66 -7.51
C ALA A 98 -15.54 -23.56 -6.35
N THR A 99 -14.34 -23.06 -6.63
CA THR A 99 -13.29 -22.88 -5.61
C THR A 99 -13.68 -21.82 -4.60
N ILE A 100 -14.26 -20.70 -5.07
CA ILE A 100 -14.78 -19.65 -4.19
C ILE A 100 -15.91 -20.19 -3.32
N ALA A 101 -16.89 -20.88 -3.90
CA ALA A 101 -18.01 -21.46 -3.16
C ALA A 101 -17.56 -22.49 -2.11
N ALA A 102 -16.60 -23.35 -2.46
CA ALA A 102 -16.03 -24.33 -1.53
C ALA A 102 -15.30 -23.65 -0.37
N SER A 103 -14.51 -22.61 -0.64
CA SER A 103 -13.79 -21.87 0.40
C SER A 103 -14.75 -21.16 1.37
N LEU A 104 -15.85 -20.60 0.86
CA LEU A 104 -16.88 -19.96 1.67
C LEU A 104 -17.64 -20.96 2.53
N ALA A 105 -18.02 -22.11 1.96
CA ALA A 105 -18.67 -23.20 2.70
C ALA A 105 -17.76 -23.75 3.81
N PHE A 106 -16.47 -23.90 3.54
CA PHE A 106 -15.49 -24.33 4.53
C PHE A 106 -15.33 -23.32 5.67
N ALA A 107 -15.28 -22.02 5.36
CA ALA A 107 -15.24 -20.97 6.37
C ALA A 107 -16.49 -20.99 7.27
N ILE A 108 -17.68 -21.11 6.68
CA ILE A 108 -18.95 -21.20 7.43
C ILE A 108 -19.05 -22.51 8.24
N ALA A 109 -18.41 -23.59 7.81
CA ALA A 109 -18.43 -24.85 8.54
C ALA A 109 -17.49 -24.84 9.76
N ILE A 110 -16.42 -24.05 9.72
CA ILE A 110 -15.42 -23.95 10.80
C ILE A 110 -15.82 -22.94 11.88
N PHE A 111 -16.56 -21.89 11.51
CA PHE A 111 -16.99 -20.80 12.38
C PHE A 111 -18.47 -20.86 12.69
#